data_AF-A0A5C9CQD1-F1
#
_entry.id   AF-A0A5C9CQD1-F1
#
_cell.length_a   1.000
_cell.length_b   1.000
_cell.length_c   1.000
_cell.angle_alpha   90.00
_cell.angle_beta   90.00
_cell.angle_gamma   90.00
#
_symmetry.space_group_name_H-M   'P 1'
#
loop_
_entity.id
_entity.type
_entity.pdbx_description
1 polymer ?
#
loop_
_entity_poly.entity_id
_entity_poly.type
_entity_poly.pdbx_seq_one_letter_code
_entity_poly.pdbx_strand_id
1 'polypeptide(L)'
;MTGELFFVIRFSGMLERVQQAEAAEMTIGRQATNVVCLPNSAVSRNHAVLSRKRAEFLIRDLGSRNGTLLNGQRIVEAVLSVPALIEIGPYQLKVCRDLNSAQEEAEGVIESTCNQPGPNRPRSDREQWEQQLTPAQHRVYKEFLCGRTEKEVANALKISIHTVHTHSRAIYTKFEVSSRGELLSQFANHLTQHH
;
A
#
# COMPACT_ATOMS: atom_id res chain seq x y z
N MET A 1 27.62 -12.41 -15.98
CA MET A 1 27.01 -11.07 -15.80
C MET A 1 26.29 -11.10 -14.47
N THR A 2 26.83 -10.42 -13.46
CA THR A 2 26.20 -10.28 -12.14
C THR A 2 24.93 -9.44 -12.32
N GLY A 3 23.76 -10.08 -12.25
CA GLY A 3 22.49 -9.36 -12.38
C GLY A 3 22.31 -8.41 -11.21
N GLU A 4 22.28 -7.11 -11.51
CA GLU A 4 21.92 -6.08 -10.53
C GLU A 4 20.43 -6.19 -10.26
N LEU A 5 20.03 -6.03 -9.00
CA LEU A 5 18.61 -5.96 -8.63
C LEU A 5 18.30 -4.57 -8.07
N PHE A 6 17.09 -4.12 -8.37
CA PHE A 6 16.52 -2.89 -7.84
C PHE A 6 15.27 -3.23 -7.03
N PHE A 7 15.15 -2.58 -5.88
CA PHE A 7 13.96 -2.59 -5.05
C PHE A 7 13.20 -1.29 -5.30
N VAL A 8 12.01 -1.42 -5.88
CA VAL A 8 11.03 -0.33 -5.92
C VAL A 8 10.27 -0.37 -4.61
N ILE A 9 10.56 0.59 -3.73
CA ILE A 9 10.01 0.67 -2.38
C ILE A 9 8.77 1.54 -2.44
N ARG A 10 7.63 0.95 -2.09
CA ARG A 10 6.35 1.62 -1.95
C ARG A 10 5.90 1.61 -0.50
N PHE A 11 5.32 2.72 -0.06
CA PHE A 11 4.69 2.85 1.24
C PHE A 11 3.25 3.28 1.04
N SER A 12 2.30 2.49 1.56
CA SER A 12 0.86 2.77 1.40
C SER A 12 0.45 2.96 -0.08
N GLY A 13 1.07 2.20 -0.99
CA GLY A 13 0.83 2.25 -2.44
C GLY A 13 1.61 3.33 -3.19
N MET A 14 2.09 4.37 -2.50
CA MET A 14 2.88 5.44 -3.11
C MET A 14 4.34 5.01 -3.29
N LEU A 15 4.91 5.30 -4.46
CA LEU A 15 6.35 5.13 -4.67
C LEU A 15 7.12 6.05 -3.72
N GLU A 16 7.98 5.46 -2.90
CA GLU A 16 8.83 6.22 -1.98
C GLU A 16 10.21 6.44 -2.57
N ARG A 17 10.87 5.35 -3.01
CA ARG A 17 12.20 5.39 -3.64
C ARG A 17 12.54 4.08 -4.35
N VAL A 18 13.56 4.13 -5.20
CA VAL A 18 14.21 2.94 -5.77
C VAL A 18 15.58 2.76 -5.09
N GLN A 19 15.89 1.53 -4.68
CA GLN A 19 17.14 1.18 -4.03
C GLN A 19 17.83 0.05 -4.79
N GLN A 20 19.10 0.24 -5.15
CA GLN A 20 19.90 -0.81 -5.77
C GLN A 20 20.42 -1.80 -4.72
N ALA A 21 20.49 -3.08 -5.12
CA ALA A 21 20.97 -4.19 -4.32
C ALA A 21 22.45 -4.50 -4.57
N GLU A 22 23.34 -3.56 -4.21
CA GLU A 22 24.77 -3.64 -4.54
C GLU A 22 25.58 -4.50 -3.55
N ALA A 23 25.18 -4.49 -2.28
CA ALA A 23 25.92 -5.15 -1.21
C ALA A 23 25.69 -6.67 -1.18
N ALA A 24 26.71 -7.42 -0.73
CA ALA A 24 26.61 -8.87 -0.55
C ALA A 24 25.56 -9.25 0.50
N GLU A 25 25.34 -8.38 1.48
CA GLU A 25 24.31 -8.49 2.49
C GLU A 25 23.68 -7.12 2.74
N MET A 26 22.35 -7.06 2.74
CA MET A 26 21.57 -5.87 3.01
C MET A 26 20.57 -6.15 4.11
N THR A 27 20.66 -5.40 5.19
CA THR A 27 19.69 -5.49 6.28
C THR A 27 18.48 -4.60 5.97
N ILE A 28 17.29 -5.10 6.32
CA ILE A 28 16.01 -4.44 6.11
C ILE A 28 15.32 -4.30 7.47
N GLY A 29 14.90 -3.08 7.82
CA GLY A 29 14.24 -2.87 9.10
C GLY A 29 13.99 -1.41 9.43
N ARG A 30 13.38 -1.17 10.60
CA ARG A 30 12.99 0.18 11.03
C ARG A 30 14.15 1.05 11.50
N GLN A 31 15.24 0.44 11.97
CA GLN A 31 16.40 1.23 12.40
C GLN A 31 17.09 1.87 11.19
N ALA A 32 17.53 3.11 11.35
CA ALA A 32 18.31 3.83 10.34
C ALA A 32 19.68 3.20 10.06
N THR A 33 20.15 2.29 10.93
CA THR A 33 21.37 1.50 10.73
C THR A 33 21.20 0.38 9.70
N ASN A 34 19.97 0.07 9.26
CA ASN A 34 19.75 -0.89 8.20
C ASN A 34 20.00 -0.27 6.83
N VAL A 35 20.53 -1.07 5.90
CA VAL A 35 20.74 -0.63 4.52
C VAL A 35 19.42 -0.21 3.88
N VAL A 36 18.35 -0.99 4.11
CA VAL A 36 16.98 -0.63 3.72
C VAL A 36 16.21 -0.22 4.97
N CYS A 37 16.24 1.08 5.27
CA CYS A 37 15.48 1.66 6.37
C CYS A 37 13.99 1.82 6.00
N LEU A 38 13.11 1.20 6.78
CA LEU A 38 11.65 1.25 6.64
C LEU A 38 11.04 1.79 7.96
N PRO A 39 10.98 3.12 8.15
CA PRO A 39 10.72 3.76 9.44
C PRO A 39 9.25 3.68 9.91
N ASN A 40 8.71 2.46 10.09
CA ASN A 40 7.33 2.25 10.53
C ASN A 40 7.24 1.27 11.70
N SER A 41 6.36 1.52 12.68
CA SER A 41 6.19 0.72 13.89
C SER A 41 5.72 -0.74 13.66
N ALA A 42 5.17 -1.05 12.48
CA ALA A 42 4.85 -2.40 12.04
C ALA A 42 6.10 -3.18 11.55
N VAL A 43 7.23 -2.49 11.37
CA VAL A 43 8.51 -3.08 10.95
C VAL A 43 9.40 -3.26 12.18
N SER A 44 10.00 -4.44 12.31
CA SER A 44 10.96 -4.73 13.38
C SER A 44 12.24 -3.94 13.19
N ARG A 45 12.99 -3.72 14.28
CA ARG A 45 14.26 -2.96 14.24
C ARG A 45 15.22 -3.52 13.20
N ASN A 46 15.45 -4.83 13.27
CA ASN A 46 16.11 -5.64 12.25
C ASN A 46 15.05 -6.67 11.84
N HIS A 47 14.46 -6.51 10.65
CA HIS A 47 13.28 -7.28 10.25
C HIS A 47 13.69 -8.47 9.40
N ALA A 48 14.41 -8.21 8.32
CA ALA A 48 14.86 -9.21 7.38
C ALA A 48 16.28 -8.89 6.92
N VAL A 49 16.94 -9.88 6.36
CA VAL A 49 18.22 -9.73 5.68
C VAL A 49 18.09 -10.30 4.27
N LEU A 50 18.63 -9.56 3.32
CA LEU A 50 18.82 -9.98 1.96
C LEU A 50 20.30 -10.35 1.79
N SER A 51 20.58 -11.57 1.36
CA SER A 51 21.94 -12.04 1.10
C SER A 51 22.09 -12.45 -0.35
N ARG A 52 23.15 -11.99 -1.01
CA ARG A 52 23.50 -12.42 -2.36
C ARG A 52 24.44 -13.62 -2.29
N LYS A 53 23.98 -14.78 -2.74
CA LYS A 53 24.78 -16.01 -2.86
C LYS A 53 25.01 -16.33 -4.34
N ARG A 54 26.25 -16.16 -4.81
CA ARG A 54 26.63 -16.36 -6.22
C ARG A 54 25.77 -15.51 -7.18
N ALA A 55 24.83 -16.12 -7.89
CA ALA A 55 23.94 -15.48 -8.85
C ALA A 55 22.49 -15.32 -8.32
N GLU A 56 22.23 -15.74 -7.08
CA GLU A 56 20.89 -15.76 -6.49
C GLU A 56 20.82 -14.81 -5.29
N PHE A 57 19.65 -14.23 -5.09
CA PHE A 57 19.34 -13.42 -3.92
C PHE A 57 18.43 -14.21 -2.99
N LEU A 58 18.75 -14.21 -1.70
CA LEU A 58 18.02 -14.91 -0.66
C LEU A 58 17.48 -13.87 0.31
N ILE A 59 16.20 -13.95 0.65
CA ILE A 59 15.61 -13.18 1.73
C ILE A 59 15.36 -14.08 2.93
N ARG A 60 15.72 -13.60 4.12
CA ARG A 60 15.51 -14.29 5.39
C ARG A 60 14.89 -13.35 6.42
N ASP A 61 13.83 -13.78 7.06
CA ASP A 61 13.22 -13.08 8.20
C ASP A 61 14.05 -13.33 9.47
N LEU A 62 14.30 -12.28 10.25
CA LEU A 62 15.11 -12.33 11.47
C LEU A 62 14.27 -12.52 12.76
N GLY A 63 13.10 -13.16 12.64
CA GLY A 63 12.16 -13.31 13.75
C GLY A 63 11.34 -12.04 13.97
N SER A 64 10.91 -11.43 12.88
CA SER A 64 10.15 -10.18 12.94
C SER A 64 8.75 -10.40 13.56
N ARG A 65 8.21 -9.35 14.20
CA ARG A 65 6.90 -9.43 14.87
C ARG A 65 5.76 -9.78 13.91
N ASN A 66 5.75 -9.19 12.73
CA ASN A 66 4.66 -9.32 11.75
C ASN A 66 4.98 -10.35 10.65
N GLY A 67 6.23 -10.84 10.58
CA GLY A 67 6.71 -11.68 9.50
C GLY A 67 7.03 -10.91 8.23
N THR A 68 7.84 -11.56 7.39
CA THR A 68 8.09 -11.17 6.00
C THR A 68 7.19 -12.00 5.08
N LEU A 69 6.53 -11.36 4.12
CA LEU A 69 5.78 -12.05 3.08
C LEU A 69 6.49 -11.91 1.73
N LEU A 70 6.48 -12.98 0.95
CA LEU A 70 6.95 -13.04 -0.43
C LEU A 70 5.77 -13.48 -1.31
N ASN A 71 5.35 -12.63 -2.24
CA ASN A 71 4.19 -12.85 -3.11
C ASN A 71 2.92 -13.25 -2.31
N GLY A 72 2.65 -12.58 -1.20
CA GLY A 72 1.53 -12.86 -0.30
C GLY A 72 1.70 -14.08 0.61
N GLN A 73 2.79 -14.84 0.52
CA GLN A 73 3.06 -15.99 1.39
C GLN A 73 4.09 -15.64 2.46
N ARG A 74 3.81 -15.95 3.73
CA ARG A 74 4.77 -15.71 4.82
C ARG A 74 5.96 -16.66 4.68
N ILE A 75 7.17 -16.12 4.77
CA ILE A 75 8.43 -16.87 4.66
C ILE A 75 9.29 -16.70 5.90
N VAL A 76 10.11 -17.72 6.17
CA VAL A 76 11.26 -17.62 7.09
C VAL A 76 12.53 -17.38 6.30
N GLU A 77 12.68 -18.11 5.19
CA GLU A 77 13.75 -17.96 4.22
C GLU A 77 13.22 -18.35 2.84
N ALA A 78 13.60 -17.59 1.80
CA ALA A 78 13.23 -17.88 0.42
C ALA A 78 14.25 -17.31 -0.58
N VAL A 79 14.40 -17.98 -1.71
CA VAL A 79 15.14 -17.44 -2.86
C VAL A 79 14.23 -16.46 -3.60
N LEU A 80 14.76 -15.29 -3.95
CA LEU A 80 14.06 -14.28 -4.73
C LEU A 80 14.15 -14.58 -6.22
N SER A 81 13.00 -14.89 -6.80
CA SER A 81 12.79 -15.00 -8.24
C SER A 81 12.22 -13.70 -8.78
N VAL A 82 12.86 -13.07 -9.77
CA VAL A 82 12.36 -11.83 -10.38
C VAL A 82 11.29 -12.17 -11.43
N PRO A 83 10.13 -11.47 -11.47
CA PRO A 83 9.70 -10.43 -10.53
C PRO A 83 9.21 -11.03 -9.20
N ALA A 84 9.54 -10.36 -8.09
CA ALA A 84 9.05 -10.72 -6.76
C ALA A 84 8.46 -9.49 -6.06
N LEU A 85 7.47 -9.72 -5.21
CA LEU A 85 6.94 -8.73 -4.28
C LEU A 85 7.24 -9.18 -2.85
N ILE A 86 7.98 -8.36 -2.10
CA ILE A 86 8.24 -8.56 -0.68
C ILE A 86 7.37 -7.58 0.10
N GLU A 87 6.62 -8.07 1.08
CA GLU A 87 5.79 -7.23 1.93
C GLU A 87 6.29 -7.28 3.37
N ILE A 88 6.50 -6.10 3.94
CA ILE A 88 7.03 -5.89 5.29
C ILE A 88 6.19 -4.81 5.97
N GLY A 89 5.19 -5.26 6.73
CA GLY A 89 4.19 -4.34 7.30
C GLY A 89 3.46 -3.56 6.18
N PRO A 90 3.43 -2.21 6.22
CA PRO A 90 2.78 -1.39 5.18
C PRO A 90 3.66 -1.14 3.94
N TYR A 91 4.87 -1.72 3.90
CA TYR A 91 5.79 -1.53 2.78
C TYR A 91 5.70 -2.68 1.78
N GLN A 92 5.80 -2.32 0.50
CA GLN A 92 5.89 -3.22 -0.63
C GLN A 92 7.21 -2.97 -1.36
N LEU A 93 8.05 -3.98 -1.44
CA LEU A 93 9.35 -3.94 -2.10
C LEU A 93 9.25 -4.83 -3.33
N LYS A 94 9.08 -4.23 -4.50
CA LYS A 94 9.07 -4.95 -5.77
C LYS A 94 10.49 -5.10 -6.28
N VAL A 95 10.86 -6.32 -6.67
CA VAL A 95 12.19 -6.70 -7.12
C VAL A 95 12.22 -6.73 -8.64
N CYS A 96 13.09 -5.92 -9.25
CA CYS A 96 13.26 -5.81 -10.70
C CYS A 96 14.74 -6.01 -11.09
N ARG A 97 15.00 -6.54 -12.29
CA ARG A 97 16.35 -6.65 -12.88
C ARG A 97 16.76 -5.42 -13.68
N ASP A 98 15.79 -4.62 -14.12
CA ASP A 98 16.01 -3.44 -14.95
C ASP A 98 15.20 -2.24 -14.42
N LEU A 99 15.80 -1.04 -14.49
CA LEU A 99 15.15 0.23 -14.14
C LEU A 99 13.97 0.55 -15.07
N ASN A 100 14.02 0.10 -16.34
CA ASN A 100 12.91 0.27 -17.28
C ASN A 100 11.65 -0.45 -16.81
N SER A 101 11.77 -1.68 -16.31
CA SER A 101 10.65 -2.44 -15.75
C SER A 101 10.14 -1.84 -14.44
N ALA A 102 10.98 -1.15 -13.67
CA ALA A 102 10.59 -0.43 -12.47
C ALA A 102 9.73 0.81 -12.76
N GLN A 103 9.95 1.47 -13.91
CA GLN A 103 9.11 2.58 -14.40
C GLN A 103 7.82 2.06 -15.08
N GLU A 104 7.90 1.00 -15.89
CA GLU A 104 6.73 0.37 -16.50
C GLU A 104 5.79 -0.30 -15.48
N GLU A 105 6.28 -0.78 -14.34
CA GLU A 105 5.44 -1.30 -13.24
C GLU A 105 5.02 -0.21 -12.24
N ALA A 106 5.54 1.02 -12.43
CA ALA A 106 5.03 2.22 -11.81
C ALA A 106 3.94 2.93 -12.64
N GLU A 107 3.89 2.67 -13.95
CA GLU A 107 2.93 3.27 -14.89
C GLU A 107 2.02 2.26 -15.64
N GLY A 108 2.25 0.94 -15.56
CA GLY A 108 1.65 -0.08 -16.43
C GLY A 108 0.70 -1.04 -15.71
N VAL A 109 -0.50 -0.57 -15.39
CA VAL A 109 -1.69 -1.43 -15.28
C VAL A 109 -2.80 -0.83 -16.13
N ILE A 110 -2.58 -0.72 -17.44
CA ILE A 110 -3.62 -0.61 -18.47
C ILE A 110 -2.92 -1.12 -19.75
N GLU A 111 -3.31 -2.14 -20.51
CA GLU A 111 -4.60 -2.78 -20.74
C GLU A 111 -4.39 -4.01 -21.66
N SER A 112 -5.11 -5.11 -21.43
CA SER A 112 -5.57 -6.07 -22.46
C SER A 112 -6.46 -7.10 -21.74
N THR A 113 -7.78 -7.15 -21.88
CA THR A 113 -8.68 -6.82 -23.02
C THR A 113 -10.00 -6.30 -22.40
N CYS A 114 -10.64 -5.21 -22.83
CA CYS A 114 -11.29 -5.04 -24.14
C CYS A 114 -11.52 -3.57 -24.58
N ASN A 115 -10.98 -3.24 -25.77
CA ASN A 115 -11.35 -2.25 -26.79
C ASN A 115 -11.62 -0.77 -26.41
N GLN A 116 -10.71 0.11 -26.86
CA GLN A 116 -10.88 1.57 -26.95
C GLN A 116 -11.58 2.02 -28.25
N PRO A 117 -12.13 3.24 -28.29
CA PRO A 117 -11.33 4.39 -28.75
C PRO A 117 -11.42 5.64 -27.83
N GLY A 118 -10.33 6.42 -27.73
CA GLY A 118 -10.22 7.67 -26.94
C GLY A 118 -10.98 8.88 -27.52
N PRO A 119 -10.78 10.16 -27.10
CA PRO A 119 -9.79 10.73 -26.16
C PRO A 119 -10.39 11.68 -25.05
N ASN A 120 -9.60 11.97 -24.00
CA ASN A 120 -9.61 13.18 -23.15
C ASN A 120 -10.82 13.51 -22.20
N ARG A 121 -10.76 13.03 -20.94
CA ARG A 121 -11.02 13.79 -19.66
C ARG A 121 -10.77 12.87 -18.43
N PRO A 122 -10.31 13.38 -17.28
CA PRO A 122 -9.89 12.55 -16.16
C PRO A 122 -11.12 11.97 -15.43
N ARG A 123 -11.13 10.66 -15.27
CA ARG A 123 -12.02 9.83 -14.43
C ARG A 123 -11.06 8.82 -13.78
N SER A 124 -10.99 8.55 -12.49
CA SER A 124 -11.89 8.75 -11.36
C SER A 124 -11.05 8.53 -10.10
N ASP A 125 -10.50 9.61 -9.56
CA ASP A 125 -9.91 9.73 -8.21
C ASP A 125 -10.60 8.78 -7.18
N ARG A 126 -11.95 8.76 -7.18
CA ARG A 126 -12.82 7.91 -6.35
C ARG A 126 -12.44 6.42 -6.24
N GLU A 127 -12.07 5.76 -7.33
CA GLU A 127 -11.88 4.29 -7.35
C GLU A 127 -10.55 3.85 -6.72
N GLN A 128 -9.57 4.74 -6.66
CA GLN A 128 -8.26 4.42 -6.09
C GLN A 128 -8.25 4.38 -4.56
N TRP A 129 -9.14 5.15 -3.89
CA TRP A 129 -9.15 5.21 -2.41
C TRP A 129 -10.17 4.27 -1.77
N GLU A 130 -11.20 3.82 -2.49
CA GLU A 130 -12.10 2.76 -2.01
C GLU A 130 -11.33 1.45 -1.68
N GLN A 131 -10.16 1.26 -2.29
CA GLN A 131 -9.22 0.15 -2.04
C GLN A 131 -8.35 0.33 -0.78
N GLN A 132 -8.23 1.54 -0.23
CA GLN A 132 -7.40 1.85 0.95
C GLN A 132 -8.19 1.84 2.28
N LEU A 133 -9.51 1.74 2.21
CA LEU A 133 -10.39 1.61 3.38
C LEU A 133 -10.54 0.13 3.71
N THR A 134 -10.36 -0.22 4.99
CA THR A 134 -10.73 -1.57 5.44
C THR A 134 -12.23 -1.79 5.22
N PRO A 135 -12.69 -3.05 5.05
CA PRO A 135 -14.12 -3.33 4.83
C PRO A 135 -15.04 -2.69 5.89
N ALA A 136 -14.57 -2.57 7.15
CA ALA A 136 -15.30 -1.91 8.22
C ALA A 136 -15.38 -0.38 8.06
N GLN A 137 -14.30 0.27 7.64
CA GLN A 137 -14.27 1.72 7.37
C GLN A 137 -15.08 2.06 6.12
N HIS A 138 -15.01 1.23 5.08
CA HIS A 138 -15.80 1.42 3.86
C HIS A 138 -17.30 1.41 4.19
N ARG A 139 -17.76 0.49 5.04
CA ARG A 139 -19.17 0.44 5.50
C ARG A 139 -19.59 1.75 6.18
N VAL A 140 -18.76 2.31 7.06
CA VAL A 140 -19.07 3.58 7.74
C VAL A 140 -19.06 4.76 6.76
N TYR A 141 -18.07 4.81 5.88
CA TYR A 141 -17.93 5.84 4.85
C TYR A 141 -19.13 5.88 3.88
N LYS A 142 -19.58 4.72 3.41
CA LYS A 142 -20.75 4.61 2.53
C LYS A 142 -22.00 5.21 3.18
N GLU A 143 -22.22 4.93 4.45
CA GLU A 143 -23.37 5.46 5.19
C GLU A 143 -23.25 6.98 5.43
N PHE A 144 -22.03 7.51 5.59
CA PHE A 144 -21.80 8.95 5.63
C PHE A 144 -22.15 9.63 4.33
N LEU A 145 -21.76 9.07 3.19
CA LEU A 145 -22.14 9.59 1.87
C LEU A 145 -23.67 9.56 1.65
N CYS A 146 -24.38 8.61 2.25
CA CYS A 146 -25.84 8.59 2.28
C CYS A 146 -26.45 9.67 3.20
N GLY A 147 -25.66 10.56 3.79
CA GLY A 147 -26.13 11.66 4.62
C GLY A 147 -26.52 11.25 6.05
N ARG A 148 -26.22 10.02 6.50
CA ARG A 148 -26.58 9.53 7.84
C ARG A 148 -25.61 10.03 8.91
N THR A 149 -26.12 10.29 10.11
CA THR A 149 -25.35 10.70 11.31
C THR A 149 -24.67 9.50 11.98
N GLU A 150 -23.64 9.71 12.80
CA GLU A 150 -22.91 8.62 13.49
C GLU A 150 -23.83 7.68 14.27
N LYS A 151 -24.90 8.21 14.89
CA LYS A 151 -25.91 7.43 15.61
C LYS A 151 -26.74 6.54 14.67
N GLU A 152 -27.12 7.06 13.51
CA GLU A 152 -27.86 6.31 12.49
C GLU A 152 -26.99 5.27 11.79
N VAL A 153 -25.71 5.58 11.57
CA VAL A 153 -24.72 4.63 11.05
C VAL A 153 -24.52 3.47 12.03
N ALA A 154 -24.41 3.76 13.33
CA ALA A 154 -24.30 2.74 14.37
C ALA A 154 -25.50 1.77 14.34
N ASN A 155 -26.72 2.33 14.22
CA ASN A 155 -27.95 1.56 14.11
C ASN A 155 -28.03 0.75 12.81
N ALA A 156 -27.64 1.35 11.68
CA ALA A 156 -27.67 0.72 10.37
C ALA A 156 -26.67 -0.44 10.24
N LEU A 157 -25.47 -0.28 10.78
CA LEU A 157 -24.43 -1.29 10.75
C LEU A 157 -24.50 -2.28 11.92
N LYS A 158 -25.42 -2.07 12.88
CA LYS A 158 -25.57 -2.83 14.13
C LYS A 158 -24.25 -2.90 14.93
N ILE A 159 -23.54 -1.78 15.04
CA ILE A 159 -22.29 -1.63 15.79
C ILE A 159 -22.42 -0.53 16.84
N SER A 160 -21.52 -0.50 17.83
CA SER A 160 -21.50 0.57 18.84
C SER A 160 -21.18 1.93 18.20
N ILE A 161 -21.83 3.00 18.68
CA ILE A 161 -21.54 4.38 18.28
C ILE A 161 -20.06 4.75 18.53
N HIS A 162 -19.42 4.14 19.52
CA HIS A 162 -18.00 4.33 19.81
C HIS A 162 -17.09 3.69 18.74
N THR A 163 -17.54 2.58 18.16
CA THR A 163 -16.88 1.91 17.03
C THR A 163 -17.00 2.76 15.77
N VAL A 164 -18.18 3.35 15.54
CA VAL A 164 -18.38 4.33 14.46
C VAL A 164 -17.40 5.48 14.63
N HIS A 165 -17.34 6.12 15.81
CA HIS A 165 -16.43 7.25 16.07
C HIS A 165 -14.95 6.91 15.82
N THR A 166 -14.52 5.71 16.22
CA THR A 166 -13.16 5.21 15.97
C THR A 166 -12.88 5.07 14.47
N HIS A 167 -13.82 4.50 13.71
CA HIS A 167 -13.71 4.39 12.26
C HIS A 167 -13.79 5.76 11.57
N SER A 168 -14.62 6.68 12.05
CA SER A 168 -14.74 8.05 11.55
C SER A 168 -13.44 8.81 11.69
N ARG A 169 -12.75 8.72 12.84
CA ARG A 169 -11.45 9.36 13.03
C ARG A 169 -10.39 8.82 12.07
N ALA A 170 -10.36 7.50 11.86
CA ALA A 170 -9.45 6.88 10.90
C ALA A 170 -9.78 7.29 9.44
N ILE A 171 -11.06 7.45 9.11
CA ILE A 171 -11.53 7.97 7.82
C ILE A 171 -11.07 9.44 7.67
N TYR A 172 -11.33 10.30 8.66
CA TYR A 172 -10.98 11.72 8.60
C TYR A 172 -9.48 11.96 8.45
N THR A 173 -8.65 11.24 9.20
CA THR A 173 -7.18 11.30 9.04
C THR A 173 -6.73 10.86 7.65
N LYS A 174 -7.41 9.88 7.04
CA LYS A 174 -7.09 9.41 5.68
C LYS A 174 -7.50 10.41 4.59
N PHE A 175 -8.61 11.12 4.78
CA PHE A 175 -9.13 12.11 3.82
C PHE A 175 -8.61 13.53 4.09
N GLU A 176 -7.74 13.71 5.10
CA GLU A 176 -7.22 15.01 5.55
C GLU A 176 -8.34 16.04 5.88
N VAL A 177 -9.51 15.53 6.25
CA VAL A 177 -10.67 16.34 6.64
C VAL A 177 -10.79 16.38 8.15
N SER A 178 -11.27 17.50 8.67
CA SER A 178 -11.42 17.72 10.10
C SER A 178 -12.83 17.39 10.60
N SER A 179 -13.80 17.19 9.69
CA SER A 179 -15.18 16.92 10.08
C SER A 179 -15.97 16.10 9.06
N ARG A 180 -17.08 15.49 9.51
CA ARG A 180 -18.10 14.88 8.64
C ARG A 180 -18.61 15.85 7.58
N GLY A 181 -18.82 17.11 7.96
CA GLY A 181 -19.34 18.14 7.04
C GLY A 181 -18.35 18.47 5.93
N GLU A 182 -17.07 18.53 6.25
CA GLU A 182 -15.99 18.75 5.28
C GLU A 182 -15.81 17.53 4.36
N LEU A 183 -15.85 16.31 4.91
CA LEU A 183 -15.90 15.07 4.13
C LEU A 183 -17.10 15.09 3.16
N LEU A 184 -18.27 15.45 3.65
CA LEU A 184 -19.46 15.54 2.80
C LEU A 184 -19.31 16.64 1.76
N SER A 185 -18.84 17.84 2.09
CA SER A 185 -18.66 18.93 1.12
C SER A 185 -17.67 18.59 0.02
N GLN A 186 -16.56 17.95 0.37
CA GLN A 186 -15.53 17.54 -0.58
C GLN A 186 -16.08 16.52 -1.59
N PHE A 187 -16.95 15.60 -1.16
CA PHE A 187 -17.50 14.54 -2.00
C PHE A 187 -18.91 14.85 -2.56
N ALA A 188 -19.65 15.79 -1.97
CA ALA A 188 -20.97 16.24 -2.42
C ALA A 188 -20.87 17.19 -3.61
N ASN A 189 -19.83 18.04 -3.67
CA ASN A 189 -19.55 18.86 -4.86
C ASN A 189 -19.30 18.01 -6.13
N HIS A 190 -18.96 16.73 -5.96
CA HIS A 190 -18.77 15.78 -7.05
C HIS A 190 -20.07 15.05 -7.45
N LEU A 191 -21.10 15.05 -6.59
CA LEU A 191 -22.42 14.46 -6.88
C LEU A 191 -23.31 15.38 -7.73
N THR A 192 -23.03 16.68 -7.79
CA THR A 192 -23.80 17.69 -8.54
C THR A 192 -23.28 17.97 -9.96
N GLN A 193 -22.17 17.36 -10.38
CA GLN A 193 -21.56 17.55 -11.72
C GLN A 193 -22.02 16.48 -12.76
N HIS A 194 -23.06 15.71 -12.45
CA HIS A 194 -23.66 14.75 -13.39
C HIS A 194 -25.16 15.06 -13.59
N HIS A 195 -25.43 16.20 -14.21
CA HIS A 195 -26.74 16.49 -14.80
C HIS A 195 -26.58 17.01 -16.23
#